data_AF-A0A258Q4Z9-F1
#
_entry.id   AF-A0A258Q4Z9-F1
#
_cell.length_a   1.000
_cell.length_b   1.000
_cell.length_c   1.000
_cell.angle_alpha   90.00
_cell.angle_beta   90.00
_cell.angle_gamma   90.00
#
_symmetry.space_group_name_H-M   'P 1'
#
loop_
_entity.id
_entity.type
_entity.pdbx_description
1 polymer ?
#
loop_
_entity_poly.entity_id
_entity_poly.type
_entity_poly.pdbx_seq_one_letter_code
_entity_poly.pdbx_strand_id
1 'polypeptide(L)'
;ALIQTTIAQAHFIWLEQVDGQTKLYFGEYEGGLREKTGGKLDTIATPAATTLDNQSLPIAAKRAENFIAIEGAKNQSVLAHELGMKVKDLTKSHYGIVKPMYYARIGNGHAD
;
A
#
# COMPACT_ATOMS: atom_id res chain seq x y z
N ALA A 1 15.10 20.44 25.23
CA ALA A 1 15.35 20.40 23.79
C ALA A 1 14.01 20.31 23.08
N LEU A 2 13.68 21.27 22.23
CA LEU A 2 12.44 21.26 21.44
C LEU A 2 12.66 20.24 20.30
N ILE A 3 11.93 19.12 20.31
CA ILE A 3 11.98 18.15 19.21
C ILE A 3 11.31 18.82 18.02
N GLN A 4 12.12 19.22 17.03
CA GLN A 4 11.63 19.70 15.75
C GLN A 4 10.97 18.53 15.02
N THR A 5 9.64 18.48 15.06
CA THR A 5 8.81 17.67 14.17
C THR A 5 9.01 18.18 12.74
N THR A 6 9.74 17.45 11.92
CA THR A 6 9.68 17.60 10.46
C THR A 6 8.35 17.02 9.98
N ILE A 7 7.49 17.93 9.52
CA ILE A 7 6.12 17.71 9.05
C ILE A 7 6.16 17.18 7.62
N ALA A 8 6.50 15.90 7.48
CA ALA A 8 6.31 15.17 6.23
C ALA A 8 6.04 13.70 6.56
N GLN A 9 4.80 13.39 6.96
CA GLN A 9 4.36 12.01 7.07
C GLN A 9 3.99 11.53 5.66
N ALA A 10 5.01 11.29 4.84
CA ALA A 10 4.82 10.72 3.51
C ALA A 10 4.40 9.26 3.70
N HIS A 11 3.11 9.02 3.52
CA HIS A 11 2.56 7.67 3.64
C HIS A 11 2.57 7.03 2.26
N PHE A 12 3.36 5.99 2.12
CA PHE A 12 3.45 5.15 0.94
C PHE A 12 2.66 3.87 1.17
N ILE A 13 2.29 3.23 0.07
CA ILE A 13 2.06 1.79 0.08
C ILE A 13 3.26 1.08 -0.51
N TRP A 14 3.57 -0.09 0.01
CA TRP A 14 4.56 -0.99 -0.58
C TRP A 14 4.16 -2.43 -0.34
N LEU A 15 4.78 -3.31 -1.12
CA LEU A 15 4.59 -4.75 -1.01
C LEU A 15 5.84 -5.38 -0.42
N GLU A 16 5.66 -6.34 0.47
CA GLU A 16 6.73 -7.23 0.92
C GLU A 16 6.27 -8.68 0.77
N GLN A 17 7.20 -9.59 0.45
CA GLN A 17 6.96 -11.03 0.47
C GLN A 17 7.57 -11.60 1.73
N VAL A 18 6.73 -12.05 2.66
CA VAL A 18 7.14 -12.58 3.98
C VAL A 18 6.39 -13.89 4.23
N ASP A 19 7.12 -14.95 4.58
CA ASP A 19 6.58 -16.28 4.88
C ASP A 19 5.69 -16.87 3.77
N GLY A 20 6.03 -16.58 2.50
CA GLY A 20 5.27 -17.04 1.34
C GLY A 20 3.95 -16.30 1.09
N GLN A 21 3.70 -15.19 1.79
CA GLN A 21 2.57 -14.29 1.58
C GLN A 21 3.07 -12.91 1.15
N THR A 22 2.41 -12.32 0.14
CA THR A 22 2.60 -10.92 -0.21
C THR A 22 1.73 -10.06 0.70
N LYS A 23 2.33 -9.06 1.35
CA LYS A 23 1.65 -8.13 2.27
C LYS A 23 1.79 -6.72 1.74
N LEU A 24 0.68 -5.99 1.66
CA LEU A 24 0.66 -4.56 1.40
C LEU A 24 0.64 -3.80 2.72
N TYR A 25 1.64 -2.96 2.90
CA TYR A 25 1.79 -2.08 4.05
C TYR A 25 1.47 -0.63 3.68
N PHE A 26 1.20 0.18 4.70
CA PHE A 26 1.02 1.62 4.59
C PHE A 26 1.86 2.30 5.68
N GLY A 27 2.53 3.41 5.37
CA GLY A 27 3.42 4.08 6.33
C GLY A 27 4.64 4.75 5.68
N GLU A 28 5.71 4.94 6.46
CA GLU A 28 6.95 5.59 6.02
C GLU A 28 7.99 4.54 5.66
N TYR A 29 8.12 4.26 4.36
CA TYR A 29 8.99 3.20 3.87
C TYR A 29 10.46 3.41 4.29
N GLU A 30 10.99 4.63 4.14
CA GLU A 30 12.38 4.96 4.46
C GLU A 30 12.73 4.77 5.94
N GLY A 31 11.74 5.00 6.83
CA GLY A 31 11.89 4.80 8.28
C GLY A 31 11.56 3.38 8.75
N GLY A 32 11.13 2.49 7.83
CA GLY A 32 10.61 1.16 8.20
C GLY A 32 9.35 1.21 9.07
N LEU A 33 8.64 2.35 9.10
CA LEU A 33 7.49 2.55 9.96
C LEU A 33 6.22 2.08 9.25
N ARG A 34 5.57 1.08 9.84
CA ARG A 34 4.30 0.54 9.38
C ARG A 34 3.17 1.10 10.23
N GLU A 35 2.16 1.64 9.58
CA GLU A 35 0.95 2.10 10.25
C GLU A 35 0.14 0.90 10.74
N LYS A 36 -0.43 1.03 11.94
CA LYS A 36 -1.36 0.05 12.52
C LYS A 36 -2.80 0.44 12.19
N THR A 37 -3.76 -0.45 12.43
CA THR A 37 -5.18 -0.06 12.38
C THR A 37 -5.48 1.07 13.39
N GLY A 38 -6.49 1.87 13.09
CA GLY A 38 -6.86 3.11 13.78
C GLY A 38 -6.53 4.40 13.01
N GLY A 39 -6.13 4.30 11.73
CA GLY A 39 -5.60 5.44 10.97
C GLY A 39 -5.90 5.44 9.47
N LYS A 40 -5.00 6.04 8.68
CA LYS A 40 -5.07 6.15 7.22
C LYS A 40 -5.01 4.80 6.52
N LEU A 41 -4.34 3.79 7.09
CA LEU A 41 -4.40 2.42 6.56
C LEU A 41 -5.86 1.94 6.40
N ASP A 42 -6.75 2.31 7.32
CA ASP A 42 -8.17 1.94 7.28
C ASP A 42 -8.97 2.73 6.23
N THR A 43 -8.37 3.76 5.65
CA THR A 43 -9.02 4.52 4.56
C THR A 43 -8.90 3.85 3.20
N ILE A 44 -8.02 2.85 3.04
CA ILE A 44 -7.94 1.99 1.85
C ILE A 44 -9.21 1.13 1.79
N ALA A 45 -10.16 1.51 0.93
CA ALA A 45 -11.52 0.99 0.93
C ALA A 45 -11.70 -0.28 0.08
N THR A 46 -11.04 -0.33 -1.08
CA THR A 46 -11.18 -1.34 -2.12
C THR A 46 -9.80 -1.70 -2.69
N PRO A 47 -8.90 -2.30 -1.89
CA PRO A 47 -7.62 -2.75 -2.42
C PRO A 47 -7.85 -3.86 -3.44
N ALA A 48 -7.14 -3.78 -4.55
CA ALA A 48 -7.15 -4.81 -5.59
C ALA A 48 -5.72 -5.21 -5.93
N ALA A 49 -5.54 -6.45 -6.37
CA ALA A 49 -4.25 -6.99 -6.73
C ALA A 49 -4.34 -7.85 -8.01
N THR A 50 -3.24 -7.93 -8.74
CA THR A 50 -3.10 -8.71 -9.97
C THR A 50 -1.71 -9.31 -10.02
N THR A 51 -1.59 -10.59 -10.36
CA THR A 51 -0.29 -11.21 -10.67
C THR A 51 0.20 -10.73 -12.03
N LEU A 52 1.50 -10.60 -12.24
CA LEU A 52 2.08 -10.02 -13.47
C LEU A 52 3.06 -10.96 -14.21
N ASP A 53 3.06 -12.25 -13.91
CA ASP A 53 3.95 -13.21 -14.58
C ASP A 53 3.40 -13.56 -16.00
N ASN A 54 3.33 -14.85 -16.35
CA ASN A 54 2.87 -15.30 -17.68
C ASN A 54 1.49 -14.78 -18.08
N GLN A 55 0.62 -14.48 -17.12
CA GLN A 55 -0.70 -13.91 -17.35
C GLN A 55 -1.09 -12.94 -16.22
N SER A 56 -1.72 -11.84 -16.60
CA SER A 56 -2.35 -10.91 -15.66
C SER A 56 -3.65 -11.50 -15.11
N LEU A 57 -3.63 -11.96 -13.86
CA LEU A 57 -4.79 -12.57 -13.20
C LEU A 57 -5.13 -11.81 -11.92
N PRO A 58 -6.42 -11.46 -11.70
CA PRO A 58 -6.84 -10.82 -10.46
C PRO A 58 -6.65 -11.77 -9.29
N ILE A 59 -6.24 -11.21 -8.15
CA ILE A 59 -5.98 -11.99 -6.94
C ILE A 59 -6.54 -11.28 -5.71
N ALA A 60 -6.98 -12.07 -4.72
CA ALA A 60 -7.67 -11.53 -3.56
C ALA A 60 -6.72 -10.69 -2.68
N ALA A 61 -7.13 -9.46 -2.39
CA ALA A 61 -6.53 -8.60 -1.38
C ALA A 61 -7.50 -8.52 -0.19
N LYS A 62 -7.09 -9.05 0.96
CA LYS A 62 -7.91 -9.12 2.18
C LYS A 62 -7.29 -8.29 3.29
N ARG A 63 -8.11 -7.48 3.96
CA ARG A 63 -7.66 -6.71 5.11
C ARG A 63 -7.32 -7.64 6.27
N ALA A 64 -6.11 -7.50 6.79
CA ALA A 64 -5.69 -8.00 8.09
C ALA A 64 -5.55 -6.82 9.08
N GLU A 65 -5.07 -7.07 10.29
CA GLU A 65 -5.00 -6.04 11.33
C GLU A 65 -4.11 -4.85 10.91
N ASN A 66 -2.84 -5.10 10.59
CA ASN A 66 -1.85 -4.04 10.33
C ASN A 66 -1.32 -4.04 8.88
N PHE A 67 -2.00 -4.75 7.98
CA PHE A 67 -1.63 -4.88 6.57
C PHE A 67 -2.81 -5.41 5.74
N ILE A 68 -2.65 -5.43 4.41
CA ILE A 68 -3.57 -6.11 3.50
C ILE A 68 -2.84 -7.34 2.92
N ALA A 69 -3.39 -8.52 3.16
CA ALA A 69 -2.87 -9.78 2.66
C ALA A 69 -3.25 -9.97 1.18
N ILE A 70 -2.26 -10.26 0.34
CA ILE A 70 -2.48 -10.67 -1.05
C ILE A 70 -2.22 -12.18 -1.12
N GLU A 71 -3.31 -12.95 -1.10
CA GLU A 71 -3.26 -14.41 -0.98
C GLU A 71 -3.01 -15.06 -2.33
N GLY A 72 -2.12 -16.07 -2.39
CA GLY A 72 -1.96 -16.90 -3.59
C GLY A 72 -0.91 -16.39 -4.60
N ALA A 73 -0.22 -15.29 -4.32
CA ALA A 73 0.86 -14.76 -5.17
C ALA A 73 2.27 -15.14 -4.70
N LYS A 74 2.46 -16.39 -4.23
CA LYS A 74 3.75 -16.85 -3.71
C LYS A 74 4.79 -16.84 -4.83
N ASN A 75 5.89 -16.10 -4.65
CA ASN A 75 6.97 -15.95 -5.64
C ASN A 75 6.51 -15.41 -6.99
N GLN A 76 5.42 -14.65 -7.02
CA GLN A 76 4.89 -14.04 -8.24
C GLN A 76 5.12 -12.53 -8.23
N SER A 77 5.27 -11.94 -9.41
CA SER A 77 5.19 -10.49 -9.54
C SER A 77 3.76 -10.04 -9.26
N VAL A 78 3.59 -8.99 -8.45
CA VAL A 78 2.26 -8.49 -8.06
C VAL A 78 2.19 -6.99 -8.30
N LEU A 79 1.08 -6.55 -8.90
CA LEU A 79 0.61 -5.17 -8.86
C LEU A 79 -0.55 -5.09 -7.87
N ALA A 80 -0.47 -4.16 -6.93
CA ALA A 80 -1.55 -3.82 -6.03
C ALA A 80 -1.92 -2.35 -6.20
N HIS A 81 -3.21 -2.04 -6.08
CA HIS A 81 -3.68 -0.68 -6.21
C HIS A 81 -4.96 -0.41 -5.39
N GLU A 82 -5.19 0.86 -5.10
CA GLU A 82 -6.41 1.38 -4.49
C GLU A 82 -6.87 2.59 -5.30
N LEU A 83 -8.04 2.45 -5.94
CA LEU A 83 -8.60 3.42 -6.89
C LEU A 83 -9.96 3.99 -6.47
N GLY A 84 -10.57 3.39 -5.45
CA GLY A 84 -11.90 3.68 -4.91
C GLY A 84 -11.90 4.70 -3.78
N MET A 85 -10.76 5.33 -3.47
CA MET A 85 -10.71 6.43 -2.51
C MET A 85 -11.69 7.54 -2.88
N LYS A 86 -12.40 8.05 -1.88
CA LYS A 86 -13.29 9.20 -2.05
C LYS A 86 -12.46 10.46 -2.37
N VAL A 87 -13.07 11.37 -3.12
CA VAL A 87 -12.58 12.73 -3.27
C VAL A 87 -12.56 13.40 -1.89
N LYS A 88 -11.48 14.09 -1.57
CA LYS A 88 -11.26 14.80 -0.30
C LYS A 88 -10.94 16.25 -0.59
N ASP A 89 -11.58 17.16 0.14
CA ASP A 89 -11.16 18.55 0.19
C ASP A 89 -10.06 18.71 1.26
N LEU A 90 -8.83 18.86 0.80
CA LEU A 90 -7.64 19.10 1.63
C LEU A 90 -7.12 20.53 1.45
N THR A 91 -7.98 21.48 1.09
CA THR A 91 -7.62 22.90 0.93
C THR A 91 -7.05 23.48 2.22
N LYS A 92 -7.57 23.06 3.39
CA LYS A 92 -7.03 23.44 4.71
C LYS A 92 -5.58 22.97 4.94
N SER A 93 -5.13 21.98 4.19
CA SER A 93 -3.77 21.43 4.22
C SER A 93 -2.94 21.87 3.00
N HIS A 94 -3.40 22.87 2.24
CA HIS A 94 -2.74 23.38 1.02
C HIS A 94 -2.60 22.39 -0.14
N TYR A 95 -3.33 21.26 -0.12
CA TYR A 95 -3.35 20.28 -1.20
C TYR A 95 -4.53 20.46 -2.18
N GLY A 96 -5.50 21.33 -1.85
CA GLY A 96 -6.71 21.51 -2.65
C GLY A 96 -7.64 20.29 -2.62
N ILE A 97 -8.48 20.15 -3.65
CA ILE A 97 -9.36 18.99 -3.80
C ILE A 97 -8.57 17.86 -4.46
N VAL A 98 -8.49 16.71 -3.80
CA VAL A 98 -7.68 15.57 -4.25
C VAL A 98 -8.48 14.27 -4.25
N LYS A 99 -8.07 13.33 -5.10
CA LYS A 99 -8.48 11.93 -5.03
C LYS A 99 -7.22 11.07 -4.93
N PRO A 100 -6.83 10.61 -3.72
CA PRO A 100 -5.64 9.78 -3.58
C PRO A 100 -5.81 8.47 -4.34
N MET A 101 -4.81 8.07 -5.11
CA MET A 101 -4.76 6.78 -5.80
C MET A 101 -3.43 6.15 -5.46
N TYR A 102 -3.43 4.88 -5.07
CA TYR A 102 -2.23 4.20 -4.64
C TYR A 102 -1.90 3.05 -5.58
N TYR A 103 -0.62 2.88 -5.90
CA TYR A 103 -0.10 1.78 -6.69
C TYR A 103 1.21 1.30 -6.08
N ALA A 104 1.38 -0.02 -5.99
CA ALA A 104 2.64 -0.66 -5.63
C ALA A 104 2.84 -1.90 -6.48
N ARG A 105 4.09 -2.15 -6.89
CA ARG A 105 4.48 -3.36 -7.61
C ARG A 105 5.68 -4.00 -6.93
N ILE A 106 5.68 -5.32 -6.87
CA ILE A 106 6.85 -6.13 -6.51
C ILE A 106 7.12 -7.13 -7.63
N GLY A 107 8.39 -7.31 -7.97
CA GLY A 107 8.84 -8.35 -8.90
C GLY A 107 9.15 -9.65 -8.16
N ASN A 108 9.21 -10.76 -8.89
CA ASN A 108 9.54 -12.08 -8.35
C ASN A 108 11.05 -12.35 -8.20
N GLY A 109 11.93 -11.36 -8.41
CA GLY A 109 13.36 -11.48 -8.15
C GLY A 109 14.13 -12.47 -9.03
N HIS A 110 13.48 -13.11 -10.00
CA HIS A 110 14.16 -13.84 -11.06
C HIS A 110 14.72 -12.81 -12.05
N ALA A 111 15.99 -12.47 -11.87
CA ALA A 111 16.79 -11.96 -12.99
C ALA A 111 17.07 -13.18 -13.88
N ASP A 112 16.51 -13.18 -15.08
CA ASP A 112 16.91 -14.11 -16.14
C ASP A 112 18.40 -13.94 -16.49
#